data_AF-A0A8C3X2N3-F1
#
_entry.id   AF-A0A8C3X2N3-F1
#
_cell.length_a   1.000
_cell.length_b   1.000
_cell.length_c   1.000
_cell.angle_alpha   90.00
_cell.angle_beta   90.00
_cell.angle_gamma   90.00
#
_symmetry.space_group_name_H-M   'P 1'
#
loop_
_entity.id
_entity.type
_entity.pdbx_description
1 polymer ?
#
loop_
_entity_poly.entity_id
_entity_poly.type
_entity_poly.pdbx_seq_one_letter_code
_entity_poly.pdbx_strand_id
1 'polypeptide(L)'
;LVLGICPQHSKRFLRSLTKEKLLGAKHSGPRLCIDLSMTHHMSKKELSRLAGQIRRLYGSNKKADRPFWITLTGFTTDSPLYEECLRMNDGFSSYLLDITEEDCFSLFPLETLVYLTPDSEHALEDVDLNTVYILGGLVDESIQKKVTFQKAQEHSVKTARLPIQEYMVRCQNGKNYHSEILAINQVFDILSTYFETQNWTEALKKGVSSRKGYVLQSSAE
;
A
#
# COMPACT_ATOMS: atom_id res chain seq x y z
N LEU A 1 13.73 6.48 -44.30
CA LEU A 1 13.10 6.25 -42.98
C LEU A 1 13.91 5.20 -42.24
N VAL A 2 14.91 5.64 -41.47
CA VAL A 2 15.69 4.74 -40.61
C VAL A 2 14.81 4.42 -39.40
N LEU A 3 14.32 3.18 -39.33
CA LEU A 3 13.67 2.64 -38.16
C LEU A 3 14.68 2.71 -37.00
N GLY A 4 14.43 3.61 -36.05
CA GLY A 4 15.23 3.77 -34.85
C GLY A 4 15.21 2.49 -34.03
N ILE A 5 16.32 1.75 -34.06
CA ILE A 5 16.55 0.62 -33.17
C ILE A 5 16.77 1.20 -31.77
N CYS A 6 15.74 1.16 -30.92
CA CYS A 6 15.90 1.47 -29.51
C CYS A 6 16.83 0.40 -28.89
N PRO A 7 17.97 0.77 -28.27
CA PRO A 7 18.89 -0.23 -27.74
C PRO A 7 18.21 -1.02 -26.61
N GLN A 8 18.14 -2.36 -26.75
CA GLN A 8 17.71 -3.20 -25.64
C GLN A 8 18.76 -3.14 -24.53
N HIS A 9 18.45 -2.45 -23.44
CA HIS A 9 19.34 -2.34 -22.30
C HIS A 9 19.53 -3.70 -21.60
N SER A 10 20.75 -3.96 -21.11
CA SER A 10 21.05 -5.19 -20.37
C SER A 10 20.22 -5.29 -19.08
N LYS A 11 19.94 -6.52 -18.61
CA LYS A 11 19.25 -6.75 -17.33
C LYS A 11 19.97 -6.07 -16.15
N ARG A 12 21.30 -5.99 -16.19
CA ARG A 12 22.11 -5.32 -15.17
C ARG A 12 21.87 -3.81 -15.17
N PHE A 13 21.81 -3.19 -16.35
CA PHE A 13 21.52 -1.77 -16.50
C PHE A 13 20.12 -1.43 -15.96
N LEU A 14 19.09 -2.19 -16.38
CA LEU A 14 17.72 -1.97 -15.92
C LEU A 14 17.59 -2.09 -14.39
N ARG A 15 18.27 -3.07 -13.78
CA ARG A 15 18.33 -3.21 -12.31
C ARG A 15 19.01 -2.01 -11.63
N SER A 16 20.07 -1.46 -12.24
CA SER A 16 20.74 -0.26 -11.73
C SER A 16 19.81 0.95 -11.76
N LEU A 17 19.09 1.14 -12.87
CA LEU A 17 18.12 2.23 -13.01
C LEU A 17 16.97 2.09 -12.00
N THR A 18 16.44 0.88 -11.79
CA THR A 18 15.42 0.63 -10.75
C THR A 18 15.97 0.96 -9.35
N LYS A 19 17.22 0.57 -9.05
CA LYS A 19 17.86 0.87 -7.76
C LYS A 19 18.01 2.37 -7.54
N GLU A 20 18.52 3.09 -8.54
CA GLU A 20 18.68 4.54 -8.50
C GLU A 20 17.34 5.24 -8.27
N LYS A 21 16.30 4.84 -9.02
CA LYS A 21 14.95 5.38 -8.88
C LYS A 21 14.38 5.18 -7.48
N LEU A 22 14.53 3.99 -6.90
CA LEU A 22 14.09 3.71 -5.52
C LEU A 22 14.87 4.53 -4.49
N LEU A 23 16.20 4.66 -4.64
CA LEU A 23 17.01 5.47 -3.72
C LEU A 23 16.71 6.97 -3.86
N GLY A 24 16.37 7.44 -5.06
CA GLY A 24 15.87 8.79 -5.29
C GLY A 24 14.58 9.06 -4.53
N ALA A 25 13.66 8.08 -4.51
CA ALA A 25 12.42 8.19 -3.75
C ALA A 25 12.66 8.41 -2.24
N LYS A 26 13.77 7.92 -1.67
CA LYS A 26 14.14 8.20 -0.26
C LYS A 26 14.21 9.69 0.05
N HIS A 27 14.51 10.54 -0.93
CA HIS A 27 14.68 11.96 -0.72
C HIS A 27 13.48 12.77 -1.21
N SER A 28 12.89 12.37 -2.34
CA SER A 28 11.87 13.19 -3.04
C SER A 28 10.60 12.44 -3.43
N GLY A 29 10.47 11.17 -3.05
CA GLY A 29 9.29 10.36 -3.34
C GLY A 29 8.19 10.55 -2.29
N PRO A 30 6.93 10.26 -2.64
CA PRO A 30 5.84 10.21 -1.67
C PRO A 30 6.12 9.14 -0.60
N ARG A 31 5.56 9.31 0.59
CA ARG A 31 5.87 8.46 1.76
C ARG A 31 4.73 7.48 2.04
N LEU A 32 5.09 6.21 2.18
CA LEU A 32 4.19 5.16 2.62
C LEU A 32 4.77 4.47 3.85
N CYS A 33 3.98 4.38 4.91
CA CYS A 33 4.29 3.61 6.10
C CYS A 33 3.40 2.37 6.17
N ILE A 34 3.98 1.21 6.44
CA ILE A 34 3.23 0.00 6.79
C ILE A 34 3.41 -0.25 8.28
N ASP A 35 2.35 -0.04 9.05
CA ASP A 35 2.33 -0.27 10.49
C ASP A 35 2.20 -1.78 10.76
N LEU A 36 3.27 -2.41 11.25
CA LEU A 36 3.36 -3.84 11.56
C LEU A 36 3.28 -4.14 13.06
N SER A 37 3.01 -3.14 13.91
CA SER A 37 2.96 -3.30 15.37
C SER A 37 1.90 -4.29 15.88
N MET A 38 0.86 -4.56 15.09
CA MET A 38 -0.27 -5.42 15.48
C MET A 38 -0.13 -6.87 14.99
N THR A 39 1.03 -7.26 14.45
CA THR A 39 1.17 -8.58 13.81
C THR A 39 1.14 -9.75 14.79
N HIS A 40 1.33 -9.49 16.08
CA HIS A 40 1.33 -10.51 17.13
C HIS A 40 -0.03 -11.19 17.34
N HIS A 41 -1.12 -10.60 16.84
CA HIS A 41 -2.46 -11.19 16.86
C HIS A 41 -2.74 -12.13 15.67
N MET A 42 -1.86 -12.20 14.67
CA MET A 42 -2.08 -12.97 13.45
C MET A 42 -1.56 -14.40 13.56
N SER A 43 -2.29 -15.33 12.95
CA SER A 43 -1.84 -16.70 12.73
C SER A 43 -0.67 -16.74 11.74
N LYS A 44 0.12 -17.82 11.76
CA LYS A 44 1.20 -18.03 10.77
C LYS A 44 0.72 -17.91 9.33
N LYS A 45 -0.50 -18.39 9.02
CA LYS A 45 -1.09 -18.31 7.67
C LYS A 45 -1.37 -16.86 7.25
N GLU A 46 -1.83 -16.04 8.18
CA GLU A 46 -2.05 -14.61 7.96
C GLU A 46 -0.72 -13.86 7.81
N LEU A 47 0.29 -14.18 8.62
CA LEU A 47 1.65 -13.66 8.47
C LEU A 47 2.25 -14.00 7.10
N SER A 48 2.13 -15.25 6.63
CA SER A 48 2.57 -15.65 5.28
C SER A 48 1.87 -14.84 4.18
N ARG A 49 0.58 -14.53 4.37
CA ARG A 49 -0.19 -13.72 3.43
C ARG A 49 0.29 -12.28 3.45
N LEU A 50 0.51 -11.69 4.63
CA LEU A 50 1.03 -10.34 4.77
C LEU A 50 2.41 -10.21 4.14
N ALA A 51 3.32 -11.14 4.40
CA ALA A 51 4.63 -11.21 3.75
C ALA A 51 4.49 -11.24 2.22
N GLY A 52 3.54 -12.02 1.70
CA GLY A 52 3.22 -12.05 0.26
C GLY A 52 2.60 -10.75 -0.28
N GLN A 53 1.86 -10.00 0.55
CA GLN A 53 1.36 -8.66 0.20
C GLN A 53 2.51 -7.64 0.16
N ILE A 54 3.42 -7.65 1.14
CA ILE A 54 4.64 -6.81 1.15
C ILE A 54 5.47 -7.04 -0.12
N ARG A 55 5.66 -8.30 -0.53
CA ARG A 55 6.36 -8.64 -1.79
C ARG A 55 5.69 -8.03 -3.02
N ARG A 56 4.36 -8.14 -3.11
CA ARG A 56 3.59 -7.60 -4.23
C ARG A 56 3.67 -6.08 -4.26
N LEU A 57 3.51 -5.43 -3.10
CA LEU A 57 3.65 -3.99 -2.91
C LEU A 57 5.03 -3.52 -3.38
N TYR A 58 6.11 -4.09 -2.87
CA TYR A 58 7.48 -3.73 -3.31
C TYR A 58 7.72 -4.02 -4.80
N GLY A 59 7.13 -5.10 -5.32
CA GLY A 59 7.15 -5.44 -6.73
C GLY A 59 6.49 -4.39 -7.62
N SER A 60 5.32 -3.87 -7.22
CA SER A 60 4.64 -2.76 -7.89
C SER A 60 5.43 -1.47 -7.76
N ASN A 61 5.95 -1.15 -6.57
CA ASN A 61 6.72 0.09 -6.34
C ASN A 61 7.98 0.18 -7.21
N LYS A 62 8.68 -0.94 -7.44
CA LYS A 62 9.80 -1.00 -8.38
C LYS A 62 9.43 -0.61 -9.81
N LYS A 63 8.18 -0.89 -10.21
CA LYS A 63 7.67 -0.65 -11.56
C LYS A 63 7.08 0.75 -11.71
N ALA A 64 6.60 1.36 -10.63
CA ALA A 64 6.05 2.72 -10.63
C ALA A 64 7.06 3.73 -11.19
N ASP A 65 6.60 4.68 -11.99
CA ASP A 65 7.47 5.72 -12.55
C ASP A 65 7.93 6.69 -11.46
N ARG A 66 7.08 6.91 -10.46
CA ARG A 66 7.40 7.66 -9.24
C ARG A 66 7.22 6.77 -8.01
N PRO A 67 8.24 6.00 -7.61
CA PRO A 67 8.13 5.12 -6.45
C PRO A 67 7.91 5.90 -5.16
N PHE A 68 7.17 5.29 -4.25
CA PHE A 68 7.08 5.71 -2.86
C PHE A 68 8.34 5.29 -2.12
N TRP A 69 8.77 6.08 -1.14
CA TRP A 69 9.66 5.56 -0.11
C TRP A 69 8.84 4.84 0.94
N ILE A 70 9.09 3.54 1.08
CA ILE A 70 8.35 2.66 1.98
C ILE A 70 9.12 2.55 3.31
N THR A 71 8.40 2.66 4.41
CA THR A 71 8.90 2.38 5.75
C THR A 71 8.05 1.29 6.39
N LEU A 72 8.68 0.26 6.95
CA LEU A 72 8.04 -0.79 7.74
C LEU A 72 8.31 -0.48 9.22
N THR A 73 7.27 -0.10 9.97
CA THR A 73 7.36 0.31 11.38
C THR A 73 6.80 -0.74 12.32
N GLY A 74 7.20 -0.73 13.59
CA GLY A 74 6.83 -1.77 14.55
C GLY A 74 7.30 -3.16 14.12
N PHE A 75 8.43 -3.23 13.39
CA PHE A 75 8.89 -4.43 12.73
C PHE A 75 10.30 -4.83 13.15
N THR A 76 10.37 -5.85 14.00
CA THR A 76 11.62 -6.38 14.53
C THR A 76 12.14 -7.53 13.65
N THR A 77 13.46 -7.67 13.55
CA THR A 77 14.10 -8.73 12.73
C THR A 77 14.02 -10.12 13.34
N ASP A 78 13.62 -10.22 14.61
CA ASP A 78 13.34 -11.48 15.32
C ASP A 78 11.84 -11.84 15.34
N SER A 79 10.99 -11.06 14.65
CA SER A 79 9.56 -11.34 14.60
C SER A 79 9.21 -12.54 13.70
N PRO A 80 8.13 -13.29 14.00
CA PRO A 80 7.60 -14.32 13.09
C PRO A 80 7.25 -13.78 11.70
N LEU A 81 6.84 -12.52 11.60
CA LEU A 81 6.61 -11.88 10.30
C LEU A 81 7.90 -11.73 9.49
N TYR A 82 9.02 -11.40 10.15
CA TYR A 82 10.31 -11.23 9.47
C TYR A 82 10.80 -12.56 8.90
N GLU A 83 10.67 -13.65 9.66
CA GLU A 83 10.95 -15.01 9.16
C GLU A 83 10.09 -15.34 7.94
N GLU A 84 8.79 -15.02 7.99
CA GLU A 84 7.88 -15.23 6.87
C GLU A 84 8.25 -14.36 5.66
N CYS A 85 8.74 -13.13 5.86
CA CYS A 85 9.25 -12.28 4.80
C CYS A 85 10.50 -12.87 4.13
N LEU A 86 11.49 -13.34 4.91
CA LEU A 86 12.66 -14.01 4.36
C LEU A 86 12.29 -15.28 3.59
N ARG A 87 11.35 -16.07 4.12
CA ARG A 87 10.90 -17.34 3.52
C ARG A 87 10.11 -17.14 2.23
N MET A 88 9.24 -16.13 2.19
CA MET A 88 8.32 -15.91 1.07
C MET A 88 8.90 -15.04 -0.05
N ASN A 89 9.92 -14.23 0.27
CA ASN A 89 10.33 -13.11 -0.57
C ASN A 89 11.85 -13.17 -0.83
N ASP A 90 12.24 -13.77 -1.96
CA ASP A 90 13.64 -13.84 -2.37
C ASP A 90 14.32 -12.46 -2.35
N GLY A 91 15.42 -12.37 -1.59
CA GLY A 91 16.19 -11.13 -1.44
C GLY A 91 15.51 -10.06 -0.60
N PHE A 92 14.57 -10.40 0.29
CA PHE A 92 13.91 -9.45 1.20
C PHE A 92 14.89 -8.54 1.95
N SER A 93 15.98 -9.10 2.46
CA SER A 93 17.04 -8.37 3.16
C SER A 93 17.75 -7.31 2.29
N SER A 94 17.56 -7.36 0.97
CA SER A 94 18.11 -6.40 0.00
C SER A 94 17.04 -5.44 -0.54
N TYR A 95 15.84 -5.42 0.03
CA TYR A 95 14.82 -4.44 -0.35
C TYR A 95 15.28 -3.03 0.02
N LEU A 96 15.04 -2.07 -0.86
CA LEU A 96 15.40 -0.67 -0.65
C LEU A 96 14.17 0.03 -0.06
N LEU A 97 14.05 -0.08 1.25
CA LEU A 97 13.03 0.49 2.12
C LEU A 97 13.64 0.63 3.53
N ASP A 98 13.00 1.39 4.41
CA ASP A 98 13.43 1.46 5.80
C ASP A 98 12.64 0.44 6.65
N ILE A 99 13.31 -0.19 7.61
CA ILE A 99 12.73 -1.09 8.62
C ILE A 99 13.10 -0.54 9.99
N THR A 100 12.13 -0.42 10.88
CA THR A 100 12.35 0.00 12.27
C THR A 100 11.36 -0.67 13.22
N GLU A 101 11.81 -0.84 14.46
CA GLU A 101 10.99 -1.30 15.58
C GLU A 101 10.11 -0.17 16.15
N GLU A 102 10.47 1.09 15.88
CA GLU A 102 9.73 2.26 16.33
C GLU A 102 8.32 2.30 15.72
N ASP A 103 7.37 2.84 16.49
CA ASP A 103 6.02 3.10 16.00
C ASP A 103 5.99 4.34 15.09
N CYS A 104 5.17 4.29 14.04
CA CYS A 104 4.97 5.39 13.09
C CYS A 104 4.61 6.73 13.75
N PHE A 105 3.90 6.72 14.88
CA PHE A 105 3.51 7.92 15.63
C PHE A 105 4.68 8.58 16.37
N SER A 106 5.75 7.84 16.63
CA SER A 106 6.99 8.37 17.21
C SER A 106 8.01 8.77 16.13
N LEU A 107 7.97 8.08 14.99
CA LEU A 107 8.93 8.27 13.89
C LEU A 107 8.67 9.53 13.06
N PHE A 108 7.40 9.90 12.86
CA PHE A 108 7.00 11.01 12.00
C PHE A 108 6.22 12.09 12.78
N PRO A 109 6.29 13.37 12.37
CA PRO A 109 5.43 14.40 12.95
C PRO A 109 3.95 14.08 12.73
N LEU A 110 3.15 14.08 13.80
CA LEU A 110 1.76 13.60 13.78
C LEU A 110 0.89 14.34 12.76
N GLU A 111 1.14 15.64 12.55
CA GLU A 111 0.42 16.48 11.60
C GLU A 111 0.63 16.10 10.13
N THR A 112 1.71 15.37 9.83
CA THR A 112 2.01 14.84 8.49
C THR A 112 1.39 13.48 8.23
N LEU A 113 0.83 12.83 9.25
CA LEU A 113 0.32 11.47 9.14
C LEU A 113 -1.14 11.46 8.70
N VAL A 114 -1.45 10.58 7.76
CA VAL A 114 -2.83 10.17 7.43
C VAL A 114 -2.92 8.65 7.51
N TYR A 115 -3.65 8.16 8.50
CA TYR A 115 -3.89 6.73 8.66
C TYR A 115 -5.05 6.29 7.77
N LEU A 116 -4.75 5.44 6.78
CA LEU A 116 -5.76 4.92 5.87
C LEU A 116 -6.51 3.74 6.49
N THR A 117 -7.81 3.90 6.63
CA THR A 117 -8.69 2.90 7.24
C THR A 117 -10.09 2.96 6.62
N PRO A 118 -10.71 1.81 6.31
CA PRO A 118 -12.06 1.78 5.74
C PRO A 118 -13.13 2.32 6.69
N ASP A 119 -12.83 2.40 8.00
CA ASP A 119 -13.76 2.87 9.03
C ASP A 119 -13.77 4.41 9.18
N SER A 120 -12.95 5.14 8.43
CA SER A 120 -12.94 6.62 8.47
C SER A 120 -14.18 7.22 7.81
N GLU A 121 -14.70 8.30 8.37
CA GLU A 121 -15.80 9.08 7.78
C GLU A 121 -15.34 9.93 6.58
N HIS A 122 -14.05 10.25 6.51
CA HIS A 122 -13.49 11.13 5.49
C HIS A 122 -12.94 10.33 4.31
N ALA A 123 -13.38 10.63 3.10
CA ALA A 123 -12.76 10.09 1.90
C ALA A 123 -11.41 10.77 1.65
N LEU A 124 -10.43 10.00 1.18
CA LEU A 124 -9.14 10.54 0.74
C LEU A 124 -9.34 11.31 -0.56
N GLU A 125 -9.03 12.61 -0.54
CA GLU A 125 -9.25 13.50 -1.68
C GLU A 125 -8.04 13.58 -2.61
N ASP A 126 -6.83 13.60 -2.05
CA ASP A 126 -5.56 13.75 -2.78
C ASP A 126 -4.43 12.90 -2.15
N VAL A 127 -3.38 12.64 -2.94
CA VAL A 127 -2.12 11.99 -2.54
C VAL A 127 -0.96 12.94 -2.81
N ASP A 128 -0.37 13.52 -1.77
CA ASP A 128 0.66 14.55 -1.88
C ASP A 128 2.04 14.10 -1.32
N LEU A 129 3.05 14.97 -1.49
CA LEU A 129 4.44 14.69 -1.10
C LEU A 129 4.78 15.03 0.36
N ASN A 130 3.95 15.84 1.02
CA ASN A 130 4.14 16.31 2.40
C ASN A 130 3.47 15.39 3.42
N THR A 131 2.59 14.49 2.96
CA THR A 131 1.86 13.54 3.79
C THR A 131 2.54 12.16 3.82
N VAL A 132 2.56 11.54 5.00
CA VAL A 132 2.91 10.13 5.20
C VAL A 132 1.63 9.31 5.32
N TYR A 133 1.35 8.51 4.31
CA TYR A 133 0.19 7.63 4.30
C TYR A 133 0.50 6.33 5.04
N ILE A 134 -0.30 5.99 6.07
CA ILE A 134 -0.09 4.79 6.88
C ILE A 134 -1.11 3.71 6.49
N LEU A 135 -0.63 2.50 6.24
CA LEU A 135 -1.45 1.30 6.08
C LEU A 135 -1.23 0.37 7.27
N GLY A 136 -2.31 -0.12 7.88
CA GLY A 136 -2.21 -1.21 8.84
C GLY A 136 -1.81 -2.51 8.13
N GLY A 137 -0.66 -3.07 8.49
CA GLY A 137 -0.22 -4.39 8.02
C GLY A 137 -0.96 -5.51 8.74
N LEU A 138 -2.26 -5.59 8.49
CA LEU A 138 -3.15 -6.59 9.07
C LEU A 138 -3.72 -7.47 7.96
N VAL A 139 -3.72 -8.77 8.22
CA VAL A 139 -4.46 -9.75 7.42
C VAL A 139 -5.35 -10.50 8.38
N ASP A 140 -6.65 -10.32 8.20
CA ASP A 140 -7.64 -10.89 9.10
C ASP A 140 -8.58 -11.79 8.32
N GLU A 141 -8.65 -13.07 8.70
CA GLU A 141 -9.69 -13.98 8.21
C GLU A 141 -11.09 -13.65 8.81
N SER A 142 -11.14 -12.86 9.90
CA SER A 142 -12.35 -12.45 10.64
C SER A 142 -12.37 -10.96 10.96
N ILE A 143 -12.84 -10.12 10.01
CA ILE A 143 -12.92 -8.64 10.08
C ILE A 143 -12.97 -8.08 11.53
N GLN A 144 -11.82 -7.71 12.08
CA GLN A 144 -11.71 -6.90 13.30
C GLN A 144 -11.94 -5.44 12.93
N LYS A 145 -13.21 -5.04 12.95
CA LYS A 145 -13.63 -3.68 12.63
C LYS A 145 -12.94 -2.69 13.55
N LYS A 146 -12.56 -1.53 13.01
CA LYS A 146 -12.07 -0.35 13.74
C LYS A 146 -10.73 -0.44 14.45
N VAL A 147 -9.96 -1.52 14.38
CA VAL A 147 -8.67 -1.62 15.08
C VAL A 147 -7.70 -0.49 14.67
N THR A 148 -7.45 -0.35 13.37
CA THR A 148 -6.57 0.72 12.84
C THR A 148 -7.14 2.11 13.07
N PHE A 149 -8.47 2.24 13.02
CA PHE A 149 -9.16 3.51 13.25
C PHE A 149 -9.05 3.96 14.71
N GLN A 150 -9.28 3.05 15.67
CA GLN A 150 -9.12 3.30 17.09
C GLN A 150 -7.68 3.69 17.42
N LYS A 151 -6.70 2.93 16.91
CA LYS A 151 -5.28 3.24 17.09
C LYS A 151 -4.94 4.66 16.59
N ALA A 152 -5.44 5.04 15.40
CA ALA A 152 -5.23 6.39 14.88
C ALA A 152 -5.91 7.48 15.74
N GLN A 153 -7.12 7.21 16.25
CA GLN A 153 -7.84 8.15 17.13
C GLN A 153 -7.14 8.34 18.48
N GLU A 154 -6.61 7.28 19.09
CA GLU A 154 -5.85 7.33 20.34
C GLU A 154 -4.62 8.26 20.24
N HIS A 155 -4.02 8.34 19.05
CA HIS A 155 -2.91 9.24 18.76
C HIS A 155 -3.31 10.57 18.11
N SER A 156 -4.62 10.84 17.98
CA SER A 156 -5.16 12.07 17.38
C SER A 156 -4.62 12.33 15.96
N VAL A 157 -4.36 11.27 15.19
CA VAL A 157 -3.90 11.35 13.81
C VAL A 157 -5.08 11.40 12.84
N LYS A 158 -4.92 12.16 11.75
CA LYS A 158 -5.95 12.23 10.70
C LYS A 158 -6.19 10.85 10.11
N THR A 159 -7.45 10.54 9.84
CA THR A 159 -7.83 9.30 9.16
C THR A 159 -8.51 9.61 7.83
N ALA A 160 -8.36 8.70 6.87
CA ALA A 160 -9.13 8.74 5.63
C ALA A 160 -9.42 7.32 5.12
N ARG A 161 -10.53 7.13 4.43
CA ARG A 161 -10.83 5.91 3.67
C ARG A 161 -10.59 6.17 2.19
N LEU A 162 -10.32 5.11 1.42
CA LEU A 162 -10.31 5.24 -0.04
C LEU A 162 -11.70 5.67 -0.53
N PRO A 163 -11.79 6.46 -1.62
CA PRO A 163 -13.06 6.98 -2.10
C PRO A 163 -13.85 5.92 -2.91
N ILE A 164 -14.00 4.70 -2.38
CA ILE A 164 -14.73 3.62 -3.08
C ILE A 164 -16.20 3.97 -3.20
N GLN A 165 -16.79 4.56 -2.16
CA GLN A 165 -18.22 4.88 -2.10
C GLN A 165 -18.62 6.01 -3.06
N GLU A 166 -17.67 6.90 -3.36
CA GLU A 166 -17.85 8.05 -4.24
C GLU A 166 -17.76 7.67 -5.73
N TYR A 167 -17.00 6.62 -6.07
CA TYR A 167 -16.68 6.28 -7.47
C TYR A 167 -17.15 4.88 -7.89
N MET A 168 -17.58 4.03 -6.96
CA MET A 168 -17.95 2.65 -7.25
C MET A 168 -19.31 2.27 -6.65
N VAL A 169 -20.04 1.46 -7.39
CA VAL A 169 -21.35 0.92 -6.99
C VAL A 169 -21.27 -0.58 -6.75
N ARG A 170 -22.13 -1.08 -5.87
CA ARG A 170 -22.24 -2.50 -5.60
C ARG A 170 -22.81 -3.22 -6.82
N CYS A 171 -22.05 -4.18 -7.33
CA CYS A 171 -22.50 -5.09 -8.38
C CYS A 171 -23.32 -6.22 -7.77
N GLN A 172 -24.49 -6.51 -8.35
CA GLN A 172 -25.24 -7.71 -7.98
C GLN A 172 -24.46 -8.93 -8.46
N ASN A 173 -23.94 -9.72 -7.52
CA ASN A 173 -23.21 -10.95 -7.83
C ASN A 173 -23.92 -12.14 -7.17
N GLY A 174 -23.77 -13.33 -7.76
CA GLY A 174 -24.44 -14.55 -7.26
C GLY A 174 -24.03 -14.98 -5.84
N LYS A 175 -23.09 -14.28 -5.19
CA LYS A 175 -22.62 -14.55 -3.83
C LYS A 175 -23.08 -13.48 -2.81
N ASN A 176 -23.73 -12.40 -3.26
CA ASN A 176 -24.05 -11.20 -2.47
C ASN A 176 -22.89 -10.72 -1.57
N TYR A 177 -21.65 -10.84 -2.06
CA TYR A 177 -20.45 -10.43 -1.31
C TYR A 177 -19.92 -9.10 -1.79
N HIS A 178 -19.75 -8.17 -0.86
CA HIS A 178 -19.23 -6.81 -1.07
C HIS A 178 -18.24 -6.47 0.04
N SER A 179 -17.04 -6.00 -0.32
CA SER A 179 -16.03 -5.61 0.65
C SER A 179 -15.21 -4.42 0.17
N GLU A 180 -15.17 -3.37 0.98
CA GLU A 180 -14.32 -2.18 0.79
C GLU A 180 -12.95 -2.35 1.45
N ILE A 181 -12.74 -3.44 2.19
CA ILE A 181 -11.48 -3.77 2.83
C ILE A 181 -10.53 -4.34 1.77
N LEU A 182 -9.39 -3.69 1.58
CA LEU A 182 -8.39 -4.06 0.58
C LEU A 182 -7.08 -4.50 1.25
N ALA A 183 -6.35 -5.40 0.59
CA ALA A 183 -4.99 -5.77 0.99
C ALA A 183 -4.02 -4.58 0.83
N ILE A 184 -2.93 -4.54 1.61
CA ILE A 184 -1.99 -3.39 1.57
C ILE A 184 -1.40 -3.17 0.18
N ASN A 185 -1.17 -4.24 -0.59
CA ASN A 185 -0.66 -4.12 -1.96
C ASN A 185 -1.70 -3.54 -2.93
N GLN A 186 -2.99 -3.78 -2.68
CA GLN A 186 -4.08 -3.21 -3.49
C GLN A 186 -4.24 -1.72 -3.17
N VAL A 187 -4.18 -1.34 -1.89
CA VAL A 187 -4.20 0.07 -1.49
C VAL A 187 -2.99 0.80 -2.08
N PHE A 188 -1.80 0.20 -2.03
CA PHE A 188 -0.62 0.76 -2.68
C PHE A 188 -0.81 0.96 -4.19
N ASP A 189 -1.31 -0.05 -4.91
CA ASP A 189 -1.55 0.08 -6.35
C ASP A 189 -2.52 1.25 -6.65
N ILE A 190 -3.50 1.51 -5.78
CA ILE A 190 -4.42 2.66 -5.88
C ILE A 190 -3.67 3.97 -5.65
N LEU A 191 -2.96 4.10 -4.53
CA LEU A 191 -2.22 5.33 -4.20
C LEU A 191 -1.17 5.67 -5.26
N SER A 192 -0.41 4.66 -5.72
CA SER A 192 0.62 4.84 -6.76
C SER A 192 0.00 5.25 -8.08
N THR A 193 -1.12 4.65 -8.49
CA THR A 193 -1.80 5.02 -9.73
C THR A 193 -2.37 6.43 -9.63
N TYR A 194 -3.05 6.76 -8.52
CA TYR A 194 -3.60 8.10 -8.33
C TYR A 194 -2.50 9.16 -8.31
N PHE A 195 -1.38 8.91 -7.64
CA PHE A 195 -0.26 9.85 -7.61
C PHE A 195 0.29 10.16 -9.01
N GLU A 196 0.27 9.17 -9.92
CA GLU A 196 0.70 9.31 -11.31
C GLU A 196 -0.36 9.97 -12.21
N THR A 197 -1.64 9.63 -12.04
CA THR A 197 -2.71 10.01 -12.99
C THR A 197 -3.64 11.11 -12.50
N GLN A 198 -3.65 11.36 -11.19
CA GLN A 198 -4.61 12.24 -10.51
C GLN A 198 -6.07 11.85 -10.78
N ASN A 199 -6.32 10.56 -11.01
CA ASN A 199 -7.62 10.04 -11.44
C ASN A 199 -8.06 8.85 -10.57
N TRP A 200 -9.05 9.09 -9.69
CA TRP A 200 -9.60 8.07 -8.80
C TRP A 200 -10.26 6.90 -9.54
N THR A 201 -10.88 7.14 -10.68
CA THR A 201 -11.48 6.07 -11.51
C THR A 201 -10.43 5.08 -12.00
N GLU A 202 -9.29 5.58 -12.49
CA GLU A 202 -8.18 4.71 -12.93
C GLU A 202 -7.51 4.00 -11.76
N ALA A 203 -7.29 4.74 -10.67
CA ALA A 203 -6.68 4.21 -9.46
C ALA A 203 -7.51 3.07 -8.84
N LEU A 204 -8.81 3.29 -8.65
CA LEU A 204 -9.72 2.27 -8.09
C LEU A 204 -9.88 1.08 -9.02
N LYS A 205 -9.95 1.30 -10.35
CA LYS A 205 -9.94 0.20 -11.33
C LYS A 205 -8.70 -0.67 -11.23
N LYS A 206 -7.55 -0.09 -10.88
CA LYS A 206 -6.29 -0.82 -10.72
C LYS A 206 -6.28 -1.72 -9.49
N GLY A 207 -6.68 -1.21 -8.32
CA GLY A 207 -6.55 -1.96 -7.06
C GLY A 207 -7.79 -2.71 -6.58
N VAL A 208 -8.99 -2.25 -6.91
CA VAL A 208 -10.24 -2.90 -6.51
C VAL A 208 -10.57 -4.04 -7.49
N SER A 209 -10.29 -5.27 -7.09
CA SER A 209 -10.59 -6.44 -7.93
C SER A 209 -12.10 -6.69 -8.04
N SER A 210 -12.58 -7.20 -9.17
CA SER A 210 -13.99 -7.57 -9.40
C SER A 210 -14.59 -8.50 -8.33
N ARG A 211 -13.75 -9.33 -7.69
CA ARG A 211 -14.14 -10.23 -6.57
C ARG A 211 -14.61 -9.48 -5.31
N LYS A 212 -14.37 -8.18 -5.21
CA LYS A 212 -14.82 -7.33 -4.10
C LYS A 212 -16.27 -6.90 -4.22
N GLY A 213 -16.92 -7.17 -5.35
CA GLY A 213 -18.33 -6.86 -5.56
C GLY A 213 -18.62 -5.41 -5.92
N TYR A 214 -17.59 -4.59 -6.18
CA TYR A 214 -17.75 -3.21 -6.61
C TYR A 214 -17.34 -3.05 -8.08
N VAL A 215 -18.08 -2.21 -8.80
CA VAL A 215 -17.76 -1.79 -10.18
C VAL A 215 -17.77 -0.27 -10.24
N LEU A 216 -16.97 0.31 -11.14
CA LEU A 216 -16.99 1.76 -11.35
C LEU A 216 -18.41 2.21 -11.67
N GLN A 217 -18.83 3.34 -11.10
CA GLN A 217 -20.04 4.00 -11.53
C GLN A 217 -19.86 4.36 -13.01
N SER A 218 -20.75 3.87 -13.87
CA SER A 218 -20.80 4.37 -15.24
C SER A 218 -21.03 5.87 -15.14
N SER A 219 -20.11 6.66 -15.68
CA SER A 219 -20.41 8.06 -15.99
C SER A 219 -21.71 8.04 -16.78
N ALA A 220 -22.78 8.57 -16.17
CA ALA A 220 -24.01 8.81 -16.91
C ALA A 220 -23.62 9.61 -18.17
N GLU A 221 -24.15 9.18 -19.31
CA GLU A 221 -23.97 9.81 -20.62
C GLU A 221 -24.10 11.34 -20.57
#